data_AF-A0AAE0SUU9-F1
#
_entry.id   AF-A0AAE0SUU9-F1
#
_cell.length_a   1.000
_cell.length_b   1.000
_cell.length_c   1.000
_cell.angle_alpha   90.00
_cell.angle_beta   90.00
_cell.angle_gamma   90.00
#
_symmetry.space_group_name_H-M   'P 1'
#
loop_
_entity.id
_entity.type
_entity.pdbx_description
1 polymer ?
#
loop_
_entity_poly.entity_id
_entity_poly.type
_entity_poly.pdbx_seq_one_letter_code
_entity_poly.pdbx_strand_id
1 'polypeptide(L)'
;MASSDKLANTATPIDTGAIFHEVSPRITLCLRLFNVVVLLMTVIAFVLCLVKGNDHQTYYLLACNTVISSLIGIVVNWWYRGGDLGAEKYWYIFLVGLVILFQC
;
A
#
# COMPACT_ATOMS: atom_id res chain seq x y z
N MET A 1 -11.30 -51.81 31.91
CA MET A 1 -11.70 -50.45 31.47
C MET A 1 -10.70 -49.45 32.05
N ALA A 2 -9.58 -49.20 31.37
CA ALA A 2 -8.57 -48.20 31.78
C ALA A 2 -7.59 -47.91 30.62
N SER A 3 -8.08 -47.77 29.39
CA SER A 3 -7.21 -47.55 28.22
C SER A 3 -7.90 -46.73 27.13
N SER A 4 -8.46 -45.58 27.51
CA SER A 4 -8.97 -44.60 26.53
C SER A 4 -8.60 -43.15 26.88
N ASP A 5 -8.11 -42.85 28.09
CA ASP A 5 -7.87 -41.47 28.54
C ASP A 5 -6.48 -40.90 28.20
N LYS A 6 -5.59 -41.68 27.57
CA LYS A 6 -4.21 -41.22 27.26
C LYS A 6 -4.03 -40.59 25.88
N LEU A 7 -5.08 -40.49 25.05
CA LEU A 7 -4.96 -39.97 23.68
C LEU A 7 -5.46 -38.52 23.51
N ALA A 8 -6.02 -37.89 24.55
CA ALA A 8 -6.64 -36.57 24.44
C ALA A 8 -5.73 -35.39 24.83
N ASN A 9 -4.47 -35.64 25.19
CA ASN A 9 -3.54 -34.61 25.71
C ASN A 9 -2.31 -34.36 24.83
N THR A 10 -2.37 -34.67 23.54
CA THR A 10 -1.42 -34.08 22.59
C THR A 10 -1.91 -32.68 22.24
N ALA A 11 -1.90 -31.78 23.23
CA ALA A 11 -1.93 -30.35 22.97
C ALA A 11 -0.68 -30.06 22.14
N THR A 12 -0.89 -29.73 20.87
CA THR A 12 0.17 -29.18 20.02
C THR A 12 0.80 -28.03 20.78
N PRO A 13 2.13 -28.01 21.00
CA PRO A 13 2.76 -26.86 21.61
C PRO A 13 2.39 -25.66 20.75
N ILE A 14 1.67 -24.72 21.36
CA ILE A 14 1.37 -23.45 20.71
C ILE A 14 2.72 -22.77 20.63
N ASP A 15 3.38 -22.87 19.47
CA ASP A 15 4.62 -22.17 19.15
C ASP A 15 4.35 -20.67 19.27
N THR A 16 4.47 -20.17 20.50
CA THR A 16 4.22 -18.79 20.90
C THR A 16 5.30 -17.86 20.33
N GLY A 17 6.24 -18.42 19.57
CA GLY A 17 7.34 -17.75 18.87
C GLY A 17 7.22 -17.72 17.36
N ALA A 18 6.10 -18.17 16.77
CA ALA A 18 5.85 -17.92 15.35
C ALA A 18 5.46 -16.45 15.17
N ILE A 19 6.44 -15.62 14.82
CA ILE A 19 6.21 -14.27 14.27
C ILE A 19 5.39 -14.48 13.00
N PHE A 20 4.06 -14.42 13.10
CA PHE A 20 3.17 -14.37 11.96
C PHE A 20 3.44 -13.05 11.24
N HIS A 21 4.44 -13.05 10.37
CA HIS A 21 4.49 -12.12 9.26
C HIS A 21 3.37 -12.52 8.31
N GLU A 22 2.15 -12.04 8.57
CA GLU A 22 1.00 -12.22 7.67
C GLU A 22 1.30 -11.66 6.27
N VAL A 23 2.23 -10.71 6.19
CA VAL A 23 2.84 -10.21 4.96
C VAL A 23 4.36 -10.35 5.07
N SER A 24 4.98 -10.91 4.03
CA SER A 24 6.45 -11.03 4.00
C SER A 24 7.12 -9.65 4.10
N PRO A 25 8.17 -9.47 4.91
CA PRO A 25 8.83 -8.17 5.11
C PRO A 25 9.43 -7.60 3.82
N ARG A 26 9.72 -8.47 2.83
CA ARG A 26 10.17 -8.07 1.48
C ARG A 26 9.08 -7.31 0.72
N ILE A 27 7.82 -7.72 0.84
CA ILE A 27 6.69 -7.05 0.17
C ILE A 27 6.46 -5.67 0.76
N THR A 28 6.53 -5.54 2.09
CA THR A 28 6.42 -4.24 2.77
C THR A 28 7.54 -3.28 2.36
N LEU A 29 8.77 -3.78 2.24
CA LEU A 29 9.90 -2.99 1.76
C LEU A 29 9.73 -2.59 0.29
N CYS A 30 9.24 -3.49 -0.56
CA CYS A 30 8.95 -3.24 -1.96
C CYS A 30 7.85 -2.17 -2.13
N LEU A 31 6.76 -2.26 -1.37
CA LEU A 31 5.69 -1.24 -1.33
C LEU A 31 6.23 0.12 -0.93
N ARG A 32 7.13 0.18 0.05
CA ARG A 32 7.74 1.43 0.51
C ARG A 32 8.60 2.05 -0.60
N LEU A 33 9.43 1.27 -1.27
CA LEU A 33 10.23 1.73 -2.42
C LEU A 33 9.34 2.20 -3.57
N PHE A 34 8.32 1.40 -3.92
CA PHE A 34 7.37 1.75 -4.96
C PHE A 34 6.66 3.07 -4.64
N ASN A 35 6.17 3.26 -3.42
CA ASN A 35 5.50 4.49 -3.01
C ASN A 35 6.44 5.71 -3.07
N VAL A 36 7.73 5.55 -2.76
CA VAL A 36 8.72 6.63 -2.93
C VAL A 36 8.88 7.00 -4.40
N VAL A 37 8.95 6.02 -5.31
CA VAL A 37 9.04 6.27 -6.76
C VAL A 37 7.79 6.96 -7.28
N VAL A 38 6.59 6.49 -6.90
CA VAL A 38 5.31 7.10 -7.26
C VAL A 38 5.29 8.55 -6.78
N LEU A 39 5.61 8.82 -5.51
CA LEU A 39 5.64 10.16 -4.95
C LEU A 39 6.59 11.09 -5.74
N LEU A 40 7.79 10.61 -6.08
CA LEU A 40 8.76 11.39 -6.84
C LEU A 40 8.23 11.74 -8.24
N MET A 41 7.63 10.77 -8.94
CA MET A 41 7.01 11.01 -10.25
C MET A 41 5.84 11.98 -10.17
N THR A 42 4.98 11.84 -9.16
CA THR A 42 3.85 12.75 -8.92
C THR A 42 4.32 14.19 -8.67
N VAL A 43 5.40 14.39 -7.90
CA VAL A 43 5.95 15.73 -7.66
C VAL A 43 6.50 16.35 -8.94
N ILE A 44 7.25 15.58 -9.73
CA ILE A 44 7.78 16.05 -11.02
C ILE A 44 6.64 16.42 -11.96
N ALA A 45 5.64 15.54 -12.13
CA ALA A 45 4.48 15.79 -12.98
C ALA A 45 3.70 17.03 -12.52
N PHE A 46 3.49 17.19 -11.21
CA PHE A 46 2.83 18.37 -10.66
C PHE A 46 3.57 19.67 -10.99
N VAL A 47 4.89 19.71 -10.82
CA VAL A 47 5.70 20.90 -11.16
C VAL A 47 5.63 21.20 -12.66
N LEU A 48 5.73 20.19 -13.52
CA LEU A 48 5.61 20.37 -14.97
C LEU A 48 4.24 20.90 -15.38
N CYS A 49 3.16 20.41 -14.75
CA CYS A 49 1.80 20.89 -14.98
C CYS A 49 1.62 22.36 -14.56
N LEU A 50 2.25 22.79 -13.47
CA LEU A 50 2.21 24.20 -13.04
C LEU A 50 2.98 25.10 -14.01
N VAL A 51 4.18 24.68 -14.43
CA VAL A 51 5.01 25.46 -15.36
C VAL A 51 4.31 25.61 -16.72
N LYS A 52 3.76 24.52 -17.27
CA LYS A 52 3.00 24.56 -18.54
C LYS A 52 1.58 25.13 -18.40
N GLY A 53 1.04 25.18 -17.19
CA GLY A 53 -0.28 25.77 -16.90
C GLY A 53 -0.36 27.24 -17.30
N ASN A 54 0.77 27.96 -17.22
CA ASN A 54 0.84 29.34 -17.67
C ASN A 54 0.55 29.50 -19.18
N ASP A 55 0.90 28.51 -20.00
CA ASP A 55 0.68 28.55 -21.46
C ASP A 55 -0.71 28.01 -21.83
N HIS A 56 -1.18 26.95 -21.16
CA HIS A 56 -2.48 26.35 -21.44
C HIS A 56 -3.21 25.95 -20.15
N GLN A 57 -4.42 26.51 -19.96
CA GLN A 57 -5.22 26.29 -18.76
C GLN A 57 -5.60 24.81 -18.52
N THR A 58 -5.60 23.98 -19.57
CA THR A 58 -5.83 22.53 -19.47
C THR A 58 -4.84 21.84 -18.53
N TYR A 59 -3.59 22.31 -18.44
CA TYR A 59 -2.60 21.71 -17.53
C TYR A 59 -2.89 22.01 -16.05
N TYR A 60 -3.61 23.08 -15.72
CA TYR A 60 -4.08 23.30 -14.34
C TYR A 60 -5.14 22.28 -13.92
N LEU A 61 -6.02 21.86 -14.83
CA LEU A 61 -6.99 20.79 -14.56
C LEU A 61 -6.26 19.47 -14.31
N LEU A 62 -5.22 19.18 -15.10
CA LEU A 62 -4.38 18.01 -14.88
C LEU A 62 -3.65 18.08 -13.54
N ALA A 63 -3.07 19.23 -13.17
CA ALA A 63 -2.44 19.45 -11.88
C ALA A 63 -3.41 19.20 -10.72
N CYS A 64 -4.64 19.71 -10.82
CA CYS A 64 -5.68 19.52 -9.82
C CYS A 64 -6.09 18.05 -9.69
N ASN A 65 -6.25 17.34 -10.82
CA ASN A 65 -6.51 15.90 -10.83
C ASN A 65 -5.36 15.11 -10.15
N THR A 66 -4.11 15.48 -10.43
CA THR A 66 -2.93 14.88 -9.80
C THR A 66 -2.91 15.09 -8.29
N VAL A 67 -3.31 16.26 -7.80
CA VAL A 67 -3.46 16.52 -6.36
C VAL A 67 -4.54 15.62 -5.76
N ILE A 68 -5.73 15.53 -6.36
CA ILE A 68 -6.84 14.71 -5.84
C ILE A 68 -6.43 13.23 -5.78
N SER A 69 -5.82 12.70 -6.84
CA SER A 69 -5.35 11.31 -6.83
C SER A 69 -4.25 11.06 -5.80
N SER A 70 -3.35 12.03 -5.59
CA SER A 70 -2.30 11.90 -4.56
C SER A 70 -2.88 11.82 -3.15
N LEU A 71 -3.97 12.56 -2.86
CA LEU A 71 -4.67 12.48 -1.58
C LEU A 71 -5.28 11.09 -1.35
N ILE A 72 -5.88 10.49 -2.38
CA ILE A 72 -6.40 9.13 -2.32
C ILE A 72 -5.25 8.15 -2.02
N GLY A 73 -4.12 8.28 -2.70
CA GLY A 73 -2.92 7.48 -2.44
C GLY A 73 -2.42 7.59 -0.99
N ILE A 74 -2.44 8.79 -0.40
CA ILE A 74 -2.05 9.03 0.99
C ILE A 74 -3.04 8.35 1.96
N VAL A 75 -4.35 8.50 1.75
CA VAL A 75 -5.38 7.87 2.60
C VAL A 75 -5.25 6.36 2.57
N VAL A 76 -5.05 5.76 1.40
CA VAL A 76 -4.87 4.31 1.25
C VAL A 76 -3.60 3.83 1.95
N ASN A 77 -2.49 4.57 1.82
CA ASN A 77 -1.25 4.26 2.54
C ASN A 77 -1.42 4.42 4.06
N TRP A 78 -2.23 5.37 4.52
CA TRP A 78 -2.54 5.52 5.94
C TRP A 78 -3.34 4.31 6.43
N TRP A 79 -4.42 3.92 5.75
CA TRP A 79 -5.20 2.73 6.11
C TRP A 79 -4.34 1.45 6.13
N TYR A 80 -3.39 1.32 5.20
CA TYR A 80 -2.41 0.22 5.22
C TYR A 80 -1.51 0.27 6.46
N ARG A 81 -1.00 1.45 6.83
CA ARG A 81 -0.16 1.61 8.02
C ARG A 81 -0.94 1.40 9.32
N GLY A 82 -2.23 1.71 9.32
CA GLY A 82 -3.14 1.50 10.45
C GLY A 82 -3.59 0.05 10.65
N GLY A 83 -3.30 -0.85 9.70
CA GLY A 83 -3.75 -2.24 9.73
C GLY A 83 -5.25 -2.41 9.43
N ASP A 84 -5.94 -1.35 9.02
CA ASP A 84 -7.36 -1.38 8.63
C ASP A 84 -7.56 -2.00 7.23
N LEU A 85 -6.50 -1.98 6.42
CA LEU A 85 -6.40 -2.83 5.22
C LEU A 85 -5.88 -4.21 5.62
N GLY A 86 -6.70 -5.24 5.40
CA GLY A 86 -6.28 -6.63 5.53
C GLY A 86 -4.99 -6.90 4.74
N ALA A 87 -4.06 -7.61 5.36
CA ALA A 87 -2.74 -7.96 4.84
C ALA A 87 -2.75 -8.48 3.39
N GLU A 88 -3.77 -9.27 3.05
CA GLU A 88 -4.04 -9.84 1.72
C GLU A 88 -4.35 -8.81 0.61
N LYS A 89 -4.76 -7.58 0.97
CA LYS A 89 -5.23 -6.54 0.04
C LYS A 89 -4.12 -5.57 -0.37
N TYR A 90 -2.86 -5.89 -0.08
CA TYR A 90 -1.70 -5.07 -0.42
C TYR A 90 -1.60 -4.71 -1.92
N TRP A 91 -2.17 -5.55 -2.80
CA TRP A 91 -2.23 -5.30 -4.24
C TRP A 91 -3.01 -4.03 -4.60
N TYR A 92 -3.95 -3.60 -3.76
CA TYR A 92 -4.69 -2.36 -3.96
C TYR A 92 -3.79 -1.12 -3.98
N ILE A 93 -2.72 -1.10 -3.15
CA ILE A 93 -1.75 -0.01 -3.11
C ILE A 93 -0.96 0.06 -4.41
N PHE A 94 -0.60 -1.10 -4.97
CA PHE A 94 0.03 -1.20 -6.29
C PHE A 94 -0.88 -0.68 -7.38
N LEU A 95 -2.17 -1.07 -7.37
CA LEU A 95 -3.15 -0.60 -8.34
C LEU A 95 -3.30 0.92 -8.27
N VAL A 96 -3.51 1.49 -7.09
CA VAL A 96 -3.65 2.94 -6.90
C VAL A 96 -2.39 3.67 -7.35
N GLY A 97 -1.20 3.19 -6.97
CA GLY A 97 0.06 3.80 -7.41
C GLY A 97 0.30 3.69 -8.92
N LEU A 98 -0.13 2.61 -9.57
CA LEU A 98 -0.04 2.45 -11.01
C LEU A 98 -1.01 3.39 -11.75
N VAL A 99 -2.22 3.58 -11.22
CA VAL A 99 -3.16 4.58 -11.74
C VAL A 99 -2.57 5.98 -11.62
N ILE A 100 -1.97 6.32 -10.47
CA ILE A 100 -1.28 7.61 -10.26
C ILE A 100 -0.11 7.78 -11.25
N LEU A 101 0.65 6.72 -11.53
CA LEU A 101 1.73 6.78 -12.53
C LEU A 101 1.21 6.98 -13.95
N PHE A 102 0.05 6.40 -14.29
CA PHE A 102 -0.52 6.52 -15.63
C PHE A 102 -1.11 7.91 -15.94
N GLN A 103 -1.53 8.64 -14.90
CA GLN A 103 -2.06 10.02 -15.04
C GLN A 103 -0.97 11.10 -14.98
N CYS A 104 0.23 10.76 -14.53
CA CYS A 104 1.40 11.66 -14.49
C CYS A 104 2.04 11.72 -15.88
#